data_AF-A0AA42RF72-F1
#
_entry.id   AF-A0AA42RF72-F1
#
_cell.length_a   1.000
_cell.length_b   1.000
_cell.length_c   1.000
_cell.angle_alpha   90.00
_cell.angle_beta   90.00
_cell.angle_gamma   90.00
#
_symmetry.space_group_name_H-M   'P 1'
#
loop_
_entity.id
_entity.type
_entity.pdbx_description
1 polymer ?
#
loop_
_entity_poly.entity_id
_entity_poly.type
_entity_poly.pdbx_seq_one_letter_code
_entity_poly.pdbx_strand_id
1 'polypeptide(L)'
;MNLLIELPQTTASHMSYTVTVNLNEACERHHKTLFFCWNIRAGIDKGVDIQRIVDYVNWYGEKVLFKKFEIEENYLFSLLDEDHYLVKRALKEHRRLRRLFKIDAKNPMKSLIYIEEELDLHIRFEEKQMFPEFEKNATQKKLKVIKEQFNSLLTNTDWKDQFWL
;
A
#
# COMPACT_ATOMS: atom_id res chain seq x y z
N MET A 1 -29.49 -60.41 -11.00
CA MET A 1 -30.55 -59.41 -10.70
C MET A 1 -29.86 -58.06 -10.64
N ASN A 2 -29.83 -57.34 -11.77
CA ASN A 2 -29.20 -56.03 -11.86
C ASN A 2 -30.17 -54.98 -11.31
N LEU A 3 -29.81 -54.34 -10.20
CA LEU A 3 -30.53 -53.17 -9.71
C LEU A 3 -29.93 -51.93 -10.38
N LEU A 4 -30.63 -51.44 -11.40
CA LEU A 4 -30.47 -50.08 -11.90
C LEU A 4 -31.00 -49.13 -10.83
N ILE A 5 -30.12 -48.31 -10.26
CA ILE A 5 -30.50 -47.18 -9.40
C ILE A 5 -30.26 -45.93 -10.24
N GLU A 6 -31.33 -45.29 -10.69
CA GLU A 6 -31.26 -43.95 -11.27
C GLU A 6 -30.91 -42.95 -10.17
N LEU A 7 -29.77 -42.27 -10.32
CA LEU A 7 -29.41 -41.15 -9.46
C LEU A 7 -30.20 -39.90 -9.91
N PRO A 8 -30.83 -39.15 -9.00
CA PRO A 8 -31.49 -37.90 -9.36
C PRO A 8 -30.45 -36.90 -9.85
N GLN A 9 -30.73 -36.27 -10.99
CA GLN A 9 -29.98 -35.11 -11.49
C GLN A 9 -30.15 -33.95 -10.50
N THR A 10 -29.22 -33.80 -9.56
CA THR A 10 -29.14 -32.61 -8.71
C THR A 10 -28.69 -31.43 -9.55
N THR A 11 -29.59 -30.48 -9.75
CA THR A 11 -29.30 -29.18 -10.33
C THR A 11 -28.18 -28.52 -9.54
N ALA A 12 -27.06 -28.24 -10.20
CA ALA A 12 -25.97 -27.47 -9.61
C ALA A 12 -26.47 -26.06 -9.30
N SER A 13 -26.84 -25.80 -8.04
CA SER A 13 -26.94 -24.43 -7.56
C SER A 13 -25.55 -23.83 -7.64
N HIS A 14 -25.36 -22.83 -8.51
CA HIS A 14 -24.18 -21.99 -8.50
C HIS A 14 -24.05 -21.35 -7.11
N MET A 15 -23.27 -21.98 -6.22
CA MET A 15 -22.82 -21.32 -5.01
C MET A 15 -21.83 -20.25 -5.44
N SER A 16 -22.32 -19.03 -5.64
CA SER A 16 -21.45 -17.87 -5.73
C SER A 16 -20.85 -17.64 -4.35
N TYR A 17 -19.68 -18.23 -4.10
CA TYR A 17 -18.87 -17.87 -2.94
C TYR A 17 -18.50 -16.39 -3.07
N THR A 18 -19.20 -15.53 -2.33
CA THR A 18 -18.84 -14.13 -2.27
C THR A 18 -17.66 -14.05 -1.31
N VAL A 19 -16.43 -14.04 -1.86
CA VAL A 19 -15.23 -13.80 -1.07
C VAL A 19 -15.38 -12.41 -0.45
N THR A 20 -15.53 -12.37 0.86
CA THR A 20 -15.68 -11.12 1.61
C THR A 20 -14.28 -10.55 1.78
N VAL A 21 -14.02 -9.38 1.19
CA VAL A 21 -12.73 -8.70 1.27
C VAL A 21 -12.76 -7.75 2.46
N ASN A 22 -11.72 -7.74 3.29
CA ASN A 22 -11.52 -6.71 4.34
C ASN A 22 -10.55 -5.61 3.86
N LEU A 23 -10.39 -4.52 4.62
CA LEU A 23 -9.57 -3.39 4.19
C LEU A 23 -8.08 -3.74 4.08
N ASN A 24 -7.53 -4.60 4.95
CA ASN A 24 -6.14 -5.05 4.83
C ASN A 24 -5.91 -5.81 3.52
N GLU A 25 -6.86 -6.63 3.09
CA GLU A 25 -6.80 -7.35 1.81
C GLU A 25 -7.03 -6.43 0.60
N ALA A 26 -7.86 -5.39 0.75
CA ALA A 26 -8.06 -4.38 -0.28
C ALA A 26 -6.81 -3.51 -0.45
N CYS A 27 -6.08 -3.27 0.64
CA CYS A 27 -4.89 -2.46 0.69
C CYS A 27 -3.62 -3.32 0.83
N GLU A 28 -3.57 -4.56 0.35
CA GLU A 28 -2.40 -5.44 0.55
C GLU A 28 -1.08 -4.80 0.07
N ARG A 29 -1.15 -4.03 -1.02
CA ARG A 29 0.00 -3.30 -1.57
C ARG A 29 0.44 -2.11 -0.72
N HIS A 30 -0.41 -1.59 0.15
CA HIS A 30 -0.08 -0.58 1.14
C HIS A 30 0.96 -1.12 2.13
N HIS A 31 0.69 -2.29 2.72
CA HIS A 31 1.63 -2.92 3.66
C HIS A 31 2.97 -3.22 3.00
N LYS A 32 2.96 -3.61 1.72
CA LYS A 32 4.19 -3.87 0.95
C LYS A 32 5.09 -2.64 0.79
N THR A 33 4.60 -1.42 1.01
CA THR A 33 5.46 -0.21 1.08
C THR A 33 6.46 -0.26 2.24
N LEU A 34 6.23 -1.06 3.30
CA LEU A 34 7.25 -1.30 4.32
C LEU A 34 8.51 -1.97 3.76
N PHE A 35 8.39 -2.75 2.68
CA PHE A 35 9.53 -3.32 1.98
C PHE A 35 10.39 -2.23 1.31
N PHE A 36 9.80 -1.11 0.87
CA PHE A 36 10.56 0.03 0.39
C PHE A 36 11.41 0.66 1.50
N CYS A 37 10.83 0.84 2.69
CA CYS A 37 11.57 1.36 3.85
C CYS A 37 12.72 0.41 4.22
N TRP A 38 12.45 -0.91 4.20
CA TRP A 38 13.49 -1.92 4.41
C TRP A 38 14.58 -1.91 3.34
N ASN A 39 14.23 -1.73 2.06
CA ASN A 39 15.20 -1.64 0.97
C ASN A 39 16.20 -0.50 1.21
N ILE A 40 15.75 0.68 1.64
CA ILE A 40 16.63 1.81 1.98
C ILE A 40 17.62 1.40 3.08
N ARG A 41 17.12 0.84 4.18
CA ARG A 41 17.95 0.37 5.31
C ARG A 41 18.97 -0.69 4.84
N ALA A 42 18.52 -1.67 4.07
CA ALA A 42 19.39 -2.71 3.53
C ALA A 42 20.48 -2.16 2.59
N GLY A 43 20.18 -1.17 1.76
CA GLY A 43 21.17 -0.51 0.91
C GLY A 43 22.23 0.23 1.72
N ILE A 44 21.80 0.95 2.75
CA ILE A 44 22.68 1.64 3.71
C ILE A 44 23.59 0.63 4.41
N ASP A 45 23.03 -0.43 4.99
CA ASP A 45 23.77 -1.43 5.78
C ASP A 45 24.80 -2.19 4.94
N LYS A 46 24.47 -2.45 3.66
CA LYS A 46 25.38 -3.10 2.71
C LYS A 46 26.44 -2.16 2.11
N GLY A 47 26.42 -0.87 2.47
CA GLY A 47 27.34 0.13 1.91
C GLY A 47 27.16 0.33 0.40
N VAL A 48 25.93 0.21 -0.10
CA VAL A 48 25.59 0.48 -1.50
C VAL A 48 25.90 1.94 -1.80
N ASP A 49 26.38 2.21 -3.02
CA ASP A 49 26.59 3.56 -3.49
C ASP A 49 25.34 4.43 -3.26
N ILE A 50 25.51 5.56 -2.58
CA ILE A 50 24.41 6.41 -2.13
C ILE A 50 23.56 6.88 -3.31
N GLN A 51 24.16 7.15 -4.47
CA GLN A 51 23.42 7.61 -5.64
C GLN A 51 22.46 6.55 -6.15
N ARG A 52 22.84 5.25 -6.12
CA ARG A 52 21.93 4.15 -6.48
C ARG A 52 20.70 4.09 -5.57
N ILE A 53 20.88 4.33 -4.27
CA ILE A 53 19.78 4.37 -3.31
C ILE A 53 18.89 5.60 -3.58
N VAL A 54 19.49 6.77 -3.81
CA VAL A 54 18.76 8.01 -4.16
C VAL A 54 17.93 7.84 -5.44
N ASP A 55 18.49 7.23 -6.48
CA ASP A 55 17.80 7.00 -7.74
C ASP A 55 16.57 6.09 -7.56
N TYR A 56 16.73 5.02 -6.77
CA TYR A 56 15.64 4.14 -6.39
C TYR A 56 14.55 4.88 -5.59
N VAL A 57 14.94 5.69 -4.60
CA VAL A 57 13.99 6.44 -3.77
C VAL A 57 13.23 7.46 -4.61
N ASN A 58 13.90 8.22 -5.46
CA ASN A 58 13.24 9.17 -6.36
C ASN A 58 12.26 8.46 -7.30
N TRP A 59 12.67 7.35 -7.91
CA TRP A 59 11.80 6.55 -8.77
C TRP A 59 10.59 6.02 -8.00
N TYR A 60 10.78 5.44 -6.82
CA TYR A 60 9.68 4.88 -6.03
C TYR A 60 8.71 5.97 -5.59
N GLY A 61 9.23 7.13 -5.17
CA GLY A 61 8.45 8.31 -4.82
C GLY A 61 7.49 8.70 -5.94
N GLU A 62 8.03 8.95 -7.14
CA GLU A 62 7.25 9.42 -8.29
C GLU A 62 6.32 8.35 -8.88
N LYS A 63 6.80 7.11 -9.00
CA LYS A 63 6.10 6.07 -9.76
C LYS A 63 5.16 5.23 -8.91
N VAL A 64 5.38 5.17 -7.60
CA VAL A 64 4.63 4.30 -6.67
C VAL A 64 3.98 5.12 -5.56
N LEU A 65 4.78 5.75 -4.70
CA LEU A 65 4.29 6.30 -3.43
C LEU A 65 3.32 7.46 -3.61
N PHE A 66 3.62 8.40 -4.50
CA PHE A 66 2.77 9.56 -4.71
C PHE A 66 1.44 9.21 -5.38
N LYS A 67 1.44 8.18 -6.24
CA LYS A 67 0.21 7.61 -6.80
C LYS A 67 -0.59 6.84 -5.74
N LYS A 68 0.09 6.12 -4.84
CA LYS A 68 -0.55 5.51 -3.66
C LYS A 68 -1.27 6.58 -2.83
N PHE A 69 -0.61 7.70 -2.51
CA PHE A 69 -1.23 8.80 -1.79
C PHE A 69 -2.46 9.35 -2.52
N GLU A 70 -2.41 9.52 -3.84
CA GLU A 70 -3.58 9.94 -4.61
C GLU A 70 -4.74 8.94 -4.54
N ILE A 71 -4.45 7.64 -4.56
CA ILE A 71 -5.47 6.60 -4.39
C ILE A 71 -6.07 6.68 -2.97
N GLU A 72 -5.23 6.86 -1.96
CA GLU A 72 -5.66 6.96 -0.57
C GLU A 72 -6.55 8.17 -0.36
N GLU A 73 -6.10 9.34 -0.81
CA GLU A 73 -6.82 10.60 -0.69
C GLU A 73 -8.19 10.57 -1.40
N ASN A 74 -8.28 9.96 -2.59
CA ASN A 74 -9.51 9.95 -3.38
C ASN A 74 -10.49 8.82 -3.00
N TYR A 75 -9.99 7.65 -2.62
CA TYR A 75 -10.83 6.45 -2.45
C TYR A 75 -10.88 5.94 -1.02
N LEU A 76 -9.74 5.96 -0.31
CA LEU A 76 -9.66 5.41 1.04
C LEU A 76 -10.16 6.43 2.07
N PHE A 77 -9.69 7.67 1.98
CA PHE A 77 -10.01 8.72 2.95
C PHE A 77 -11.46 9.18 2.85
N SER A 78 -12.11 8.98 1.70
CA SER A 78 -13.55 9.22 1.51
C SER A 78 -14.46 8.21 2.23
N LEU A 79 -13.89 7.23 2.95
CA LEU A 79 -14.62 6.39 3.90
C LEU A 79 -14.92 7.09 5.23
N LEU A 80 -14.27 8.22 5.52
CA LEU A 80 -14.59 9.10 6.65
C LEU A 80 -14.88 10.51 6.14
N ASP A 81 -15.44 11.34 7.03
CA ASP A 81 -15.59 12.76 6.74
C ASP A 81 -14.23 13.43 6.56
N GLU A 82 -14.14 14.38 5.62
CA GLU A 82 -12.90 15.13 5.37
C GLU A 82 -12.39 15.88 6.62
N ASP A 83 -13.31 16.26 7.50
CA ASP A 83 -13.00 16.94 8.75
C ASP A 83 -12.49 16.02 9.86
N HIS A 84 -12.54 14.70 9.66
CA HIS A 84 -12.11 13.70 10.64
C HIS A 84 -10.63 13.85 10.96
N TYR A 85 -10.28 13.79 12.26
CA TYR A 85 -8.92 14.11 12.72
C TYR A 85 -7.85 13.17 12.12
N LEU A 86 -8.19 11.89 11.89
CA LEU A 86 -7.30 10.92 11.24
C LEU A 86 -6.99 11.31 9.79
N VAL A 87 -7.99 11.74 9.02
CA VAL A 87 -7.82 12.18 7.63
C VAL A 87 -6.94 13.44 7.59
N LYS A 88 -7.21 14.42 8.45
CA LYS A 88 -6.37 15.63 8.56
C LYS A 88 -4.92 15.32 8.91
N ARG A 89 -4.70 14.34 9.79
CA ARG A 89 -3.36 13.86 10.16
C ARG A 89 -2.66 13.20 8.97
N ALA A 90 -3.29 12.24 8.31
CA ALA A 90 -2.71 11.54 7.16
C ALA A 90 -2.34 12.52 6.03
N LEU A 91 -3.23 13.45 5.69
CA LEU A 91 -2.96 14.49 4.70
C LEU A 91 -1.78 15.39 5.07
N LYS A 92 -1.59 15.68 6.36
CA LYS A 92 -0.42 16.44 6.85
C LYS A 92 0.86 15.62 6.70
N GLU A 93 0.81 14.32 7.03
CA GLU A 93 1.93 13.39 6.88
C GLU A 93 2.30 13.20 5.39
N HIS A 94 1.33 13.02 4.47
CA HIS A 94 1.57 12.99 3.02
C HIS A 94 2.29 14.25 2.53
N ARG A 95 1.84 15.45 2.94
CA ARG A 95 2.51 16.71 2.57
C ARG A 95 3.93 16.80 3.10
N ARG A 96 4.21 16.25 4.28
CA ARG A 96 5.54 16.20 4.87
C ARG A 96 6.44 15.23 4.10
N LEU A 97 5.97 14.01 3.84
CA LEU A 97 6.67 12.99 3.07
C LEU A 97 7.01 13.50 1.66
N ARG A 98 6.05 14.11 0.94
CA ARG A 98 6.32 14.72 -0.38
C ARG A 98 7.45 15.76 -0.37
N ARG A 99 7.67 16.46 0.76
CA ARG A 99 8.79 17.40 0.89
C ARG A 99 10.11 16.69 1.16
N LEU A 100 10.11 15.61 1.95
CA LEU A 100 11.33 14.82 2.23
C LEU A 100 11.92 14.17 0.98
N PHE A 101 11.07 13.77 0.03
CA PHE A 101 11.51 13.26 -1.27
C PHE A 101 12.21 14.32 -2.15
N LYS A 102 12.22 15.60 -1.75
CA LYS A 102 13.15 16.60 -2.32
C LYS A 102 14.51 16.44 -1.66
N ILE A 103 15.17 15.32 -1.98
CA ILE A 103 16.44 14.91 -1.36
C ILE A 103 17.49 16.01 -1.51
N ASP A 104 18.10 16.39 -0.40
CA ASP A 104 19.20 17.34 -0.40
C ASP A 104 20.48 16.67 -0.95
N ALA A 105 20.96 17.14 -2.11
CA ALA A 105 22.18 16.64 -2.73
C ALA A 105 23.44 16.80 -1.85
N LYS A 106 23.44 17.74 -0.89
CA LYS A 106 24.56 17.92 0.05
C LYS A 106 24.53 16.92 1.20
N ASN A 107 23.36 16.41 1.55
CA ASN A 107 23.20 15.43 2.63
C ASN A 107 22.09 14.41 2.30
N PRO A 108 22.31 13.57 1.27
CA PRO A 108 21.32 12.60 0.83
C PRO A 108 21.03 11.57 1.92
N MET A 109 22.05 11.15 2.67
CA MET A 109 21.94 10.17 3.75
C MET A 109 20.89 10.55 4.80
N LYS A 110 20.92 11.81 5.26
CA LYS A 110 19.93 12.33 6.20
C LYS A 110 18.50 12.29 5.65
N SER A 111 18.35 12.59 4.36
CA SER A 111 17.04 12.53 3.70
C SER A 111 16.53 11.10 3.61
N LEU A 112 17.40 10.14 3.25
CA LEU A 112 17.05 8.72 3.15
C LEU A 112 16.56 8.15 4.49
N ILE A 113 17.27 8.46 5.59
CA ILE A 113 16.87 8.04 6.95
C ILE A 113 15.49 8.61 7.31
N TYR A 114 15.27 9.91 7.13
CA TYR A 114 13.98 10.49 7.47
C TYR A 114 12.83 10.00 6.58
N ILE A 115 13.09 9.71 5.30
CA ILE A 115 12.08 9.14 4.42
C ILE A 115 11.64 7.77 4.92
N GLU A 116 12.58 6.87 5.22
CA GLU A 116 12.24 5.52 5.64
C GLU A 116 11.56 5.51 7.02
N GLU A 117 12.06 6.29 7.98
CA GLU A 117 11.50 6.34 9.34
C GLU A 117 10.09 6.93 9.35
N GLU A 118 9.89 8.08 8.69
CA GLU A 118 8.58 8.74 8.70
C GLU A 118 7.54 7.96 7.90
N LEU A 119 7.94 7.31 6.81
CA LEU A 119 7.01 6.51 6.00
C LEU A 119 6.62 5.21 6.72
N ASP A 120 7.55 4.53 7.38
CA ASP A 120 7.26 3.33 8.18
C ASP A 120 6.27 3.67 9.32
N LEU A 121 6.51 4.79 10.02
CA LEU A 121 5.60 5.27 11.07
C LEU A 121 4.22 5.64 10.53
N HIS A 122 4.16 6.29 9.37
CA HIS A 122 2.92 6.67 8.70
C HIS A 122 2.09 5.43 8.33
N ILE A 123 2.68 4.43 7.68
CA ILE A 123 2.00 3.18 7.31
C ILE A 123 1.47 2.47 8.55
N ARG A 124 2.27 2.37 9.62
CA ARG A 124 1.82 1.74 10.87
C ARG A 124 0.67 2.51 11.54
N PHE A 125 0.68 3.84 11.45
CA PHE A 125 -0.42 4.67 11.92
C PHE A 125 -1.69 4.36 11.14
N GLU A 126 -1.60 4.30 9.81
CA GLU A 126 -2.73 3.99 8.95
C GLU A 126 -3.30 2.60 9.26
N GLU A 127 -2.46 1.57 9.29
CA GLU A 127 -2.88 0.18 9.54
C GLU A 127 -3.46 -0.02 10.95
N LYS A 128 -2.87 0.60 11.98
CA LYS A 128 -3.28 0.36 13.38
C LYS A 128 -4.42 1.25 13.85
N GLN A 129 -4.58 2.44 13.27
CA GLN A 129 -5.53 3.44 13.75
C GLN A 129 -6.55 3.83 12.68
N MET A 130 -6.13 4.06 11.44
CA MET A 130 -7.07 4.50 10.40
C MET A 130 -7.89 3.36 9.81
N PHE A 131 -7.26 2.23 9.51
CA PHE A 131 -7.93 1.10 8.87
C PHE A 131 -9.08 0.55 9.73
N PRO A 132 -8.93 0.38 11.07
CA PRO A 132 -10.04 0.00 11.94
C PRO A 132 -11.23 0.98 11.90
N GLU A 133 -10.96 2.28 11.76
CA GLU A 133 -12.01 3.30 11.65
C GLU A 133 -12.66 3.31 10.26
N PHE A 134 -11.88 3.11 9.21
CA PHE A 134 -12.38 2.99 7.83
C PHE A 134 -13.27 1.77 7.63
N GLU A 135 -12.94 0.63 8.23
CA GLU A 135 -13.71 -0.61 8.11
C GLU A 135 -15.16 -0.43 8.58
N LYS A 136 -15.41 0.45 9.56
CA LYS A 136 -16.78 0.74 10.08
C LYS A 136 -17.71 1.32 9.01
N ASN A 137 -17.16 1.98 8.00
CA ASN A 137 -17.90 2.64 6.91
C ASN A 137 -17.64 1.98 5.54
N ALA A 138 -16.84 0.92 5.51
CA ALA A 138 -16.48 0.21 4.30
C ALA A 138 -17.62 -0.71 3.84
N THR A 139 -17.87 -0.73 2.52
CA THR A 139 -18.76 -1.71 1.90
C THR A 139 -17.97 -2.56 0.93
N GLN A 140 -18.41 -3.79 0.68
CA GLN A 140 -17.74 -4.69 -0.26
C GLN A 140 -17.54 -4.07 -1.65
N LYS A 141 -18.51 -3.27 -2.12
CA LYS A 141 -18.38 -2.52 -3.38
C LYS A 141 -17.23 -1.50 -3.33
N LYS A 142 -17.12 -0.72 -2.25
CA LYS A 142 -16.04 0.25 -2.07
C LYS A 142 -14.67 -0.44 -1.94
N LEU A 143 -14.59 -1.51 -1.15
CA LEU A 143 -13.36 -2.28 -0.94
C LEU A 143 -12.83 -2.89 -2.24
N LYS A 144 -13.72 -3.39 -3.11
CA LYS A 144 -13.33 -3.90 -4.42
C LYS A 144 -12.72 -2.81 -5.30
N VAL A 145 -13.33 -1.61 -5.34
CA VAL A 145 -12.78 -0.46 -6.09
C VAL A 145 -11.42 -0.05 -5.54
N ILE A 146 -11.28 0.08 -4.21
CA ILE A 146 -10.00 0.40 -3.56
C ILE A 146 -8.94 -0.63 -3.97
N LYS A 147 -9.26 -1.92 -3.89
CA LYS A 147 -8.35 -3.01 -4.28
C LYS A 147 -7.89 -2.90 -5.72
N GLU A 148 -8.79 -2.63 -6.65
CA GLU A 148 -8.48 -2.45 -8.07
C GLU A 148 -7.53 -1.25 -8.27
N GLN A 149 -7.76 -0.13 -7.59
CA GLN A 149 -6.87 1.03 -7.66
C GLN A 149 -5.46 0.70 -7.14
N PHE A 150 -5.34 0.10 -5.96
CA PHE A 150 -4.03 -0.32 -5.43
C PHE A 150 -3.32 -1.33 -6.33
N ASN A 151 -4.06 -2.26 -6.94
CA ASN A 151 -3.52 -3.26 -7.87
C ASN A 151 -2.98 -2.68 -9.18
N SER A 152 -3.29 -1.43 -9.50
CA SER A 152 -2.71 -0.72 -10.66
C SER A 152 -1.30 -0.18 -10.42
N LEU A 153 -0.86 -0.08 -9.15
CA LEU A 153 0.44 0.49 -8.80
C LEU A 153 1.60 -0.38 -9.31
N LEU A 154 2.77 0.25 -9.49
CA LEU A 154 4.01 -0.52 -9.59
C LEU A 154 4.44 -0.98 -8.19
N THR A 155 5.39 -1.90 -8.15
CA THR A 155 5.95 -2.48 -6.93
C THR A 155 7.46 -2.34 -6.92
N ASN A 156 8.09 -2.63 -5.78
CA ASN A 156 9.54 -2.56 -5.63
C ASN A 156 10.28 -3.44 -6.65
N THR A 157 9.67 -4.52 -7.13
CA THR A 157 10.27 -5.44 -8.10
C THR A 157 10.34 -4.87 -9.51
N ASP A 158 9.57 -3.82 -9.82
CA ASP A 158 9.62 -3.11 -11.11
C ASP A 158 10.87 -2.23 -11.25
N TRP A 159 11.60 -1.98 -10.16
CA TRP A 159 12.92 -1.36 -10.21
C TRP A 159 13.97 -2.36 -10.67
N LYS A 160 14.75 -1.99 -11.69
CA LYS A 160 15.72 -2.89 -12.34
C LYS A 160 17.03 -3.03 -11.56
N ASP A 161 17.47 -1.96 -10.90
CA ASP A 161 18.74 -1.95 -10.18
C ASP A 161 18.56 -2.36 -8.70
N GLN A 162 18.16 -3.62 -8.49
CA GLN A 162 17.88 -4.14 -7.15
C GLN A 162 19.19 -4.35 -6.37
N PHE A 163 19.38 -3.56 -5.32
CA PHE A 163 20.58 -3.58 -4.48
C PHE A 163 20.37 -4.24 -3.11
N TRP A 164 19.13 -4.58 -2.78
CA TRP A 164 18.72 -5.16 -1.50
C TRP A 164 18.77 -6.69 -1.46
N LEU A 165 19.01 -7.35 -2.60
CA LEU A 165 19.13 -8.80 -2.73
C LEU A 165 20.31 -9.36 -1.93
#